data_AF-A0A507E5S8-F1
#
_entry.id   AF-A0A507E5S8-F1
#
_cell.length_a   1.000
_cell.length_b   1.000
_cell.length_c   1.000
_cell.angle_alpha   90.00
_cell.angle_beta   90.00
_cell.angle_gamma   90.00
#
_symmetry.space_group_name_H-M   'P 1'
#
loop_
_entity.id
_entity.type
_entity.pdbx_description
1 polymer ?
#
loop_
_entity_poly.entity_id
_entity_poly.type
_entity_poly.pdbx_seq_one_letter_code
_entity_poly.pdbx_strand_id
1 'polypeptide(L)'
;MPKKTNVPDEGEAEPEFKTPQQKMAERLAQLEKLKALRGESQRLNREDVKTDFRKKQDNPKDVIRQERKRGKAENMLAKQTAEMTGKDYERQRSMNYSIEDVERWEEKQEQKEMNADKGFTDHGQVQAKKYNKLISELKPNLREYTEQRAAYAEAGGPDNAFYRDADSLSYANPETRTSREAVQRVVEDLQKQDEKRKKFSRRREFNEDEDVTYINERNMQFNKKIARAYDKYTAEIKGNFERGTAL
;
A
#
# COMPACT_ATOMS: atom_id res chain seq x y z
N MET A 1 -22.08 14.18 43.93
CA MET A 1 -21.95 15.46 44.67
C MET A 1 -21.30 16.50 43.76
N PRO A 2 -22.07 17.42 43.17
CA PRO A 2 -21.54 18.53 42.38
C PRO A 2 -21.14 19.71 43.28
N LYS A 3 -19.91 20.19 43.12
CA LYS A 3 -19.40 21.39 43.79
C LYS A 3 -19.96 22.64 43.10
N LYS A 4 -20.63 23.49 43.88
CA LYS A 4 -21.09 24.82 43.49
C LYS A 4 -19.88 25.72 43.25
N THR A 5 -19.83 26.39 42.10
CA THR A 5 -18.96 27.56 41.88
C THR A 5 -19.79 28.70 41.35
N ASN A 6 -20.02 29.65 42.26
CA ASN A 6 -20.34 31.06 42.13
C ASN A 6 -20.60 31.60 40.71
N VAL A 7 -21.86 31.95 40.44
CA VAL A 7 -22.25 32.93 39.43
C VAL A 7 -22.10 34.31 40.09
N PRO A 8 -21.26 35.22 39.56
CA PRO A 8 -21.25 36.59 40.04
C PRO A 8 -22.52 37.30 39.57
N ASP A 9 -23.22 37.83 40.55
CA ASP A 9 -24.38 38.71 40.49
C ASP A 9 -24.05 39.96 39.65
N GLU A 10 -24.60 40.05 38.43
CA GLU A 10 -24.49 41.24 37.59
C GLU A 10 -25.48 42.28 38.13
N GLY A 11 -24.96 43.18 38.97
CA GLY A 11 -25.65 44.36 39.43
C GLY A 11 -26.19 45.19 38.27
N GLU A 12 -27.48 45.48 38.33
CA GLU A 12 -28.21 46.39 37.46
C GLU A 12 -27.54 47.77 37.46
N ALA A 13 -26.85 48.11 36.37
CA ALA A 13 -26.37 49.46 36.14
C ALA A 13 -27.51 50.31 35.56
N GLU A 14 -27.99 51.27 36.36
CA GLU A 14 -28.93 52.32 35.94
C GLU A 14 -28.43 53.09 34.69
N PRO A 15 -29.34 53.62 33.85
CA PRO A 15 -28.98 54.23 32.58
C PRO A 15 -28.33 55.61 32.79
N GLU A 16 -27.00 55.66 32.85
CA GLU A 16 -26.28 56.93 32.73
C GLU A 16 -26.55 57.56 31.36
N PHE A 17 -27.10 58.79 31.35
CA PHE A 17 -27.29 59.58 30.13
C PHE A 17 -25.93 60.00 29.57
N LYS A 18 -25.31 59.11 28.79
CA LYS A 18 -24.03 59.37 28.12
C LYS A 18 -24.15 60.56 27.18
N THR A 19 -23.23 61.50 27.32
CA THR A 19 -23.15 62.67 26.43
C THR A 19 -22.91 62.22 24.98
N PRO A 20 -23.31 63.01 23.97
CA PRO A 20 -23.11 62.66 22.56
C PRO A 20 -21.64 62.32 22.20
N GLN A 21 -20.69 62.95 22.89
CA GLN A 21 -19.25 62.71 22.75
C GLN A 21 -18.83 61.33 23.28
N GLN A 22 -19.36 60.89 24.43
CA GLN A 22 -19.11 59.55 24.98
C GLN A 22 -19.71 58.45 24.10
N LYS A 23 -20.90 58.67 23.54
CA LYS A 23 -21.51 57.73 22.56
C LYS A 23 -20.69 57.62 21.26
N MET A 24 -20.06 58.73 20.82
CA MET A 24 -19.16 58.73 19.67
C MET A 24 -17.85 57.98 19.98
N ALA A 25 -17.28 58.18 21.18
CA ALA A 25 -16.09 57.47 21.64
C ALA A 25 -16.34 55.95 21.75
N GLU A 26 -17.49 55.53 22.27
CA GLU A 26 -17.87 54.10 22.33
C GLU A 26 -18.04 53.47 20.95
N ARG A 27 -18.64 54.20 19.99
CA ARG A 27 -18.73 53.76 18.60
C ARG A 27 -17.36 53.64 17.93
N LEU A 28 -16.44 54.55 18.21
CA LEU A 28 -15.07 54.49 17.71
C LEU A 28 -14.31 53.28 18.28
N ALA A 29 -14.41 53.05 19.60
CA ALA A 29 -13.81 51.89 20.25
C ALA A 29 -14.42 50.57 19.73
N GLN A 30 -15.72 50.53 19.47
CA GLN A 30 -16.36 49.37 18.85
C GLN A 30 -15.91 49.15 17.40
N LEU A 31 -15.70 50.22 16.64
CA LEU A 31 -15.17 50.18 15.27
C LEU A 31 -13.71 49.68 15.27
N GLU A 32 -12.88 50.11 16.21
CA GLU A 32 -11.51 49.60 16.39
C GLU A 32 -11.50 48.11 16.74
N LYS A 33 -12.36 47.64 17.64
CA LYS A 33 -12.54 46.21 17.94
C LYS A 33 -12.96 45.42 16.70
N LEU A 34 -13.90 45.93 15.91
CA LEU A 34 -14.33 45.28 14.66
C LEU A 34 -13.22 45.26 13.59
N LYS A 35 -12.38 46.31 13.53
CA LYS A 35 -11.20 46.33 12.65
C LYS A 35 -10.16 45.31 13.08
N ALA A 36 -9.91 45.18 14.39
CA ALA A 36 -8.99 44.16 14.93
C ALA A 36 -9.48 42.74 14.61
N LEU A 37 -10.76 42.44 14.90
CA LEU A 37 -11.40 41.15 14.58
C LEU A 37 -11.37 40.85 13.07
N ARG A 38 -11.59 41.87 12.22
CA ARG A 38 -11.48 41.72 10.76
C ARG A 38 -10.04 41.39 10.35
N GLY A 39 -9.05 42.06 10.93
CA GLY A 39 -7.63 41.79 10.66
C GLY A 39 -7.22 40.37 11.07
N GLU A 40 -7.67 39.91 12.24
CA GLU A 40 -7.45 38.55 12.71
C GLU A 40 -8.11 37.50 11.81
N SER A 41 -9.37 37.72 11.43
CA SER A 41 -10.09 36.83 10.51
C SER A 41 -9.39 36.76 9.15
N GLN A 42 -8.95 37.89 8.59
CA GLN A 42 -8.20 37.92 7.33
C GLN A 42 -6.86 37.18 7.43
N ARG A 43 -6.17 37.28 8.57
CA ARG A 43 -4.92 36.56 8.80
C ARG A 43 -5.16 35.05 8.89
N LEU A 44 -6.13 34.62 9.69
CA LEU A 44 -6.50 33.21 9.84
C LEU A 44 -6.94 32.61 8.50
N ASN A 45 -7.81 33.29 7.76
CA ASN A 45 -8.23 32.85 6.42
C ASN A 45 -7.02 32.71 5.47
N ARG A 46 -6.06 33.64 5.52
CA ARG A 46 -4.83 33.56 4.71
C ARG A 46 -3.93 32.41 5.13
N GLU A 47 -3.84 32.11 6.42
CA GLU A 47 -3.10 30.97 6.94
C GLU A 47 -3.77 29.66 6.52
N ASP A 48 -5.09 29.54 6.66
CA ASP A 48 -5.86 28.37 6.24
C ASP A 48 -5.70 28.08 4.75
N VAL A 49 -5.83 29.11 3.90
CA VAL A 49 -5.58 28.98 2.44
C VAL A 49 -4.17 28.47 2.15
N LYS A 50 -3.15 28.93 2.90
CA LYS A 50 -1.77 28.42 2.76
C LYS A 50 -1.65 26.98 3.23
N THR A 51 -2.30 26.60 4.34
CA THR A 51 -2.23 25.22 4.85
C THR A 51 -2.93 24.25 3.89
N ASP A 52 -4.08 24.63 3.32
CA ASP A 52 -4.79 23.80 2.35
C ASP A 52 -4.03 23.68 1.03
N PHE A 53 -3.35 24.75 0.60
CA PHE A 53 -2.45 24.67 -0.55
C PHE A 53 -1.28 23.71 -0.28
N ARG A 54 -0.67 23.75 0.91
CA ARG A 54 0.39 22.81 1.31
C ARG A 54 -0.12 21.36 1.35
N LYS A 55 -1.26 21.10 2.01
CA LYS A 55 -1.88 19.77 2.06
C LYS A 55 -2.19 19.21 0.67
N LYS A 56 -2.60 20.06 -0.28
CA LYS A 56 -2.81 19.67 -1.69
C LYS A 56 -1.51 19.38 -2.43
N GLN A 57 -0.43 20.06 -2.07
CA GLN A 57 0.89 19.88 -2.68
C GLN A 57 1.64 18.65 -2.11
N ASP A 58 1.37 18.28 -0.86
CA ASP A 58 2.00 17.15 -0.20
C ASP A 58 1.52 15.81 -0.77
N ASN A 59 2.36 15.17 -1.59
CA ASN A 59 2.12 13.81 -2.04
C ASN A 59 2.44 12.81 -0.91
N PRO A 60 1.51 11.91 -0.51
CA PRO A 60 1.76 10.95 0.56
C PRO A 60 2.98 10.06 0.30
N LYS A 61 3.33 9.79 -0.96
CA LYS A 61 4.54 9.03 -1.31
C LYS A 61 5.83 9.80 -0.99
N ASP A 62 5.81 11.12 -1.16
CA ASP A 62 6.96 11.96 -0.89
C ASP A 62 7.19 12.10 0.61
N VAL A 63 6.12 12.18 1.41
CA VAL A 63 6.20 12.16 2.89
C VAL A 63 6.88 10.88 3.38
N ILE A 64 6.40 9.70 2.94
CA ILE A 64 7.01 8.41 3.30
C ILE A 64 8.48 8.35 2.86
N ARG A 65 8.81 8.90 1.69
CA ARG A 65 10.20 8.95 1.22
C ARG A 65 11.08 9.84 2.11
N GLN A 66 10.58 10.99 2.55
CA GLN A 66 11.32 11.88 3.45
C GLN A 66 11.49 11.27 4.84
N GLU A 67 10.47 10.61 5.39
CA GLU A 67 10.56 9.87 6.64
C GLU A 67 11.62 8.77 6.57
N ARG A 68 11.67 8.00 5.46
CA ARG A 68 12.72 7.00 5.24
C ARG A 68 14.12 7.62 5.20
N LYS A 69 14.27 8.80 4.58
CA LYS A 69 15.55 9.52 4.55
C LYS A 69 15.94 10.02 5.94
N ARG A 70 14.97 10.57 6.68
CA ARG A 70 15.16 11.04 8.06
C ARG A 70 15.57 9.89 8.98
N GLY A 71 14.87 8.77 8.95
CA GLY A 71 15.24 7.59 9.75
C GLY A 71 16.63 7.04 9.40
N LYS A 72 17.04 7.08 8.12
CA LYS A 72 18.41 6.73 7.74
C LYS A 72 19.44 7.71 8.31
N ALA A 73 19.16 9.02 8.26
CA ALA A 73 20.03 10.04 8.81
C ALA A 73 20.15 9.90 10.34
N GLU A 74 19.05 9.69 11.04
CA GLU A 74 19.01 9.43 12.49
C GLU A 74 19.84 8.19 12.85
N ASN A 75 19.72 7.08 12.10
CA ASN A 75 20.54 5.89 12.29
C ASN A 75 22.04 6.14 12.04
N MET A 76 22.39 6.95 11.03
CA MET A 76 23.80 7.32 10.77
C MET A 76 24.36 8.19 11.90
N LEU A 77 23.59 9.17 12.39
CA LEU A 77 23.98 10.00 13.54
C LEU A 77 24.12 9.16 14.81
N ALA A 78 23.20 8.23 15.06
CA ALA A 78 23.27 7.32 16.20
C ALA A 78 24.51 6.42 16.12
N LYS A 79 24.88 5.95 14.92
CA LYS A 79 26.13 5.20 14.71
C LYS A 79 27.37 6.06 14.96
N GLN A 80 27.42 7.29 14.44
CA GLN A 80 28.53 8.22 14.66
C GLN A 80 28.69 8.58 16.15
N THR A 81 27.59 8.85 16.85
CA THR A 81 27.63 9.14 18.29
C THR A 81 28.08 7.93 19.11
N ALA A 82 27.68 6.71 18.74
CA ALA A 82 28.18 5.48 19.37
C ALA A 82 29.70 5.29 19.16
N GLU A 83 30.19 5.53 17.93
CA GLU A 83 31.62 5.47 17.61
C GLU A 83 32.44 6.52 18.39
N MET A 84 31.96 7.77 18.44
CA MET A 84 32.59 8.86 19.20
C MET A 84 32.62 8.60 20.71
N THR A 85 31.62 7.87 21.23
CA THR A 85 31.54 7.51 22.65
C THR A 85 32.21 6.17 22.97
N GLY A 86 32.76 5.47 21.97
CA GLY A 86 33.38 4.15 22.12
C GLY A 86 32.40 3.03 22.50
N LYS A 87 31.10 3.21 22.25
CA LYS A 87 30.05 2.22 22.52
C LYS A 87 29.72 1.40 21.27
N ASP A 88 29.38 0.13 21.46
CA ASP A 88 28.89 -0.72 20.38
C ASP A 88 27.43 -0.37 20.03
N TYR A 89 27.24 0.18 18.83
CA TYR A 89 25.95 0.57 18.29
C TYR A 89 25.00 -0.61 18.12
N GLU A 90 25.48 -1.77 17.64
CA GLU A 90 24.63 -2.93 17.38
C GLU A 90 24.15 -3.55 18.71
N ARG A 91 24.97 -3.50 19.75
CA ARG A 91 24.57 -3.92 21.10
C ARG A 91 23.46 -3.02 21.66
N GLN A 92 23.60 -1.70 21.53
CA GLN A 92 22.57 -0.75 22.00
C GLN A 92 21.26 -0.91 21.21
N ARG A 93 21.36 -1.14 19.91
CA ARG A 93 20.20 -1.42 19.05
C ARG A 93 19.51 -2.74 19.42
N SER A 94 20.29 -3.78 19.70
CA SER A 94 19.77 -5.11 20.04
C SER A 94 18.93 -5.10 21.33
N MET A 95 19.26 -4.22 22.27
CA MET A 95 18.49 -4.05 23.52
C MET A 95 17.09 -3.48 23.30
N ASN A 96 16.84 -2.82 22.15
CA ASN A 96 15.54 -2.24 21.83
C ASN A 96 14.60 -3.23 21.14
N TYR A 97 15.06 -4.44 20.80
CA TYR A 97 14.19 -5.46 20.21
C TYR A 97 13.43 -6.21 21.31
N SER A 98 12.10 -6.09 21.28
CA SER A 98 11.21 -6.93 22.09
C SER A 98 11.08 -8.32 21.48
N ILE A 99 10.83 -9.34 22.30
CA ILE A 99 10.60 -10.72 21.85
C ILE A 99 9.44 -10.76 20.84
N GLU A 100 8.34 -10.06 21.12
CA GLU A 100 7.18 -9.98 20.23
C GLU A 100 7.50 -9.35 18.86
N ASP A 101 8.44 -8.40 18.82
CA ASP A 101 8.84 -7.75 17.57
C ASP A 101 9.71 -8.67 16.71
N VAL A 102 10.55 -9.48 17.36
CA VAL A 102 11.35 -10.51 16.70
C VAL A 102 10.44 -11.61 16.16
N GLU A 103 9.49 -12.12 16.95
CA GLU A 103 8.54 -13.15 16.52
C GLU A 103 7.71 -12.69 15.31
N ARG A 104 7.16 -11.47 15.34
CA ARG A 104 6.43 -10.90 14.20
C ARG A 104 7.32 -10.73 12.96
N TRP A 105 8.61 -10.42 13.16
CA TRP A 105 9.56 -10.29 12.06
C TRP A 105 9.93 -11.65 11.47
N GLU A 106 10.13 -12.67 12.31
CA GLU A 106 10.40 -14.05 11.93
C GLU A 106 9.21 -14.64 11.17
N GLU A 107 7.99 -14.50 11.68
CA GLU A 107 6.76 -14.92 10.99
C GLU A 107 6.68 -14.26 9.60
N LYS A 108 7.00 -12.98 9.50
CA LYS A 108 7.03 -12.28 8.21
C LYS A 108 8.14 -12.79 7.28
N GLN A 109 9.32 -13.14 7.80
CA GLN A 109 10.38 -13.74 6.98
C GLN A 109 9.97 -15.13 6.50
N GLU A 110 9.40 -15.96 7.38
CA GLU A 110 8.91 -17.30 7.05
C GLU A 110 7.81 -17.24 5.99
N GLN A 111 6.83 -16.35 6.15
CA GLN A 111 5.80 -16.12 5.13
C GLN A 111 6.40 -15.67 3.80
N LYS A 112 7.44 -14.84 3.83
CA LYS A 112 8.14 -14.42 2.62
C LYS A 112 8.90 -15.57 1.95
N GLU A 113 9.52 -16.45 2.74
CA GLU A 113 10.22 -17.64 2.24
C GLU A 113 9.26 -18.69 1.69
N MET A 114 8.14 -18.91 2.35
CA MET A 114 7.02 -19.75 1.88
C MET A 114 6.50 -19.27 0.53
N ASN A 115 6.37 -17.95 0.37
CA ASN A 115 5.91 -17.32 -0.87
C ASN A 115 7.02 -17.10 -1.92
N ALA A 116 8.28 -17.39 -1.59
CA ALA A 116 9.39 -17.24 -2.53
C ALA A 116 9.24 -18.22 -3.70
N ASP A 117 9.68 -17.79 -4.88
CA ASP A 117 9.65 -18.63 -6.07
C ASP A 117 10.78 -19.66 -6.01
N LYS A 118 10.43 -20.90 -5.67
CA LYS A 118 11.35 -22.06 -5.62
C LYS A 118 11.58 -22.68 -7.01
N GLY A 119 11.10 -22.05 -8.08
CA GLY A 119 11.17 -22.56 -9.44
C GLY A 119 9.97 -23.44 -9.81
N PHE A 120 9.98 -23.89 -11.07
CA PHE A 120 8.94 -24.76 -11.60
C PHE A 120 9.11 -26.20 -11.09
N THR A 121 8.06 -26.73 -10.47
CA THR A 121 7.99 -28.12 -9.97
C THR A 121 7.00 -28.94 -10.79
N ASP A 122 5.70 -28.62 -10.66
CA ASP A 122 4.59 -29.27 -11.34
C ASP A 122 3.50 -28.24 -11.73
N HIS A 123 2.78 -28.52 -12.81
CA HIS A 123 1.67 -27.70 -13.28
C HIS A 123 0.53 -27.61 -12.27
N GLY A 124 0.24 -28.68 -11.52
CA GLY A 124 -0.77 -28.69 -10.46
C GLY A 124 -0.41 -27.72 -9.32
N GLN A 125 0.84 -27.77 -8.85
CA GLN A 125 1.32 -26.86 -7.81
C GLN A 125 1.33 -25.39 -8.27
N VAL A 126 1.75 -25.13 -9.51
CA VAL A 126 1.71 -23.77 -10.09
C VAL A 126 0.27 -23.25 -10.17
N GLN A 127 -0.67 -24.10 -10.58
CA GLN A 127 -2.08 -23.75 -10.65
C GLN A 127 -2.68 -23.49 -9.27
N ALA A 128 -2.35 -24.31 -8.27
CA ALA A 128 -2.78 -24.09 -6.89
C ALA A 128 -2.25 -22.76 -6.32
N LYS A 129 -0.97 -22.44 -6.54
CA LYS A 129 -0.38 -21.14 -6.17
C LYS A 129 -1.10 -19.98 -6.86
N LYS A 130 -1.37 -20.11 -8.16
CA LYS A 130 -2.14 -19.10 -8.92
C LYS A 130 -3.54 -18.92 -8.33
N TYR A 131 -4.24 -20.01 -8.04
CA TYR A 131 -5.59 -20.01 -7.48
C TYR A 131 -5.64 -19.33 -6.11
N ASN A 132 -4.75 -19.71 -5.18
CA ASN A 132 -4.67 -19.10 -3.85
C ASN A 132 -4.39 -17.60 -3.93
N LYS A 133 -3.52 -17.17 -4.86
CA LYS A 133 -3.28 -15.76 -5.13
C LYS A 133 -4.54 -15.06 -5.64
N LEU A 134 -5.26 -15.65 -6.58
CA LEU A 134 -6.52 -15.08 -7.09
C LEU A 134 -7.58 -14.97 -5.98
N ILE A 135 -7.69 -15.96 -5.09
CA ILE A 135 -8.57 -15.87 -3.92
C ILE A 135 -8.16 -14.72 -3.01
N SER A 136 -6.86 -14.55 -2.74
CA SER A 136 -6.38 -13.45 -1.89
C SER A 136 -6.60 -12.06 -2.51
N GLU A 137 -6.61 -11.96 -3.84
CA GLU A 137 -6.88 -10.72 -4.58
C GLU A 137 -8.39 -10.45 -4.72
N LEU A 138 -9.24 -11.48 -4.61
CA LEU A 138 -10.69 -11.39 -4.72
C LEU A 138 -11.28 -10.62 -3.54
N LYS A 139 -12.10 -9.61 -3.84
CA LYS A 139 -12.85 -8.83 -2.85
C LYS A 139 -14.35 -9.08 -3.01
N PRO A 140 -14.97 -9.91 -2.15
CA PRO A 140 -16.39 -10.21 -2.23
C PRO A 140 -17.27 -8.98 -1.91
N ASN A 141 -18.36 -8.81 -2.65
CA ASN A 141 -19.38 -7.83 -2.33
C ASN A 141 -20.32 -8.38 -1.24
N LEU A 142 -20.00 -8.10 0.03
CA LEU A 142 -20.78 -8.60 1.16
C LEU A 142 -22.23 -8.10 1.18
N ARG A 143 -22.51 -6.90 0.67
CA ARG A 143 -23.86 -6.32 0.62
C ARG A 143 -24.79 -7.09 -0.31
N GLU A 144 -24.37 -7.25 -1.56
CA GLU A 144 -25.10 -8.04 -2.57
C GLU A 144 -25.33 -9.48 -2.08
N TYR A 145 -24.34 -10.07 -1.40
CA TYR A 145 -24.48 -11.39 -0.79
C TYR A 145 -25.56 -11.44 0.30
N THR A 146 -25.59 -10.44 1.21
CA THR A 146 -26.62 -10.39 2.25
C THR A 146 -28.01 -10.14 1.71
N GLU A 147 -28.14 -9.31 0.67
CA GLU A 147 -29.42 -9.03 0.00
C GLU A 147 -29.94 -10.28 -0.71
N GLN A 148 -29.07 -10.99 -1.45
CA GLN A 148 -29.43 -12.26 -2.07
C GLN A 148 -29.85 -13.28 -1.00
N ARG A 149 -29.07 -13.43 0.08
CA ARG A 149 -29.42 -14.34 1.19
C ARG A 149 -30.78 -14.01 1.80
N ALA A 150 -31.08 -12.72 2.02
CA ALA A 150 -32.38 -12.29 2.54
C ALA A 150 -33.53 -12.58 1.56
N ALA A 151 -33.35 -12.32 0.26
CA ALA A 151 -34.37 -12.59 -0.75
C ALA A 151 -34.71 -14.09 -0.86
N TYR A 152 -33.71 -14.96 -0.75
CA TYR A 152 -33.93 -16.42 -0.71
C TYR A 152 -34.65 -16.88 0.57
N ALA A 153 -34.38 -16.23 1.71
CA ALA A 153 -35.10 -16.49 2.96
C ALA A 153 -36.56 -16.01 2.91
N GLU A 154 -36.81 -14.84 2.30
CA GLU A 154 -38.16 -14.28 2.12
C GLU A 154 -39.00 -15.10 1.13
N ALA A 155 -38.38 -15.68 0.10
CA ALA A 155 -39.06 -16.57 -0.85
C ALA A 155 -39.56 -17.90 -0.23
N GLY A 156 -39.38 -18.11 1.08
CA GLY A 156 -39.91 -19.27 1.81
C GLY A 156 -39.26 -20.59 1.42
N GLY A 157 -38.12 -20.54 0.71
CA GLY A 157 -37.32 -21.72 0.45
C GLY A 157 -36.70 -22.24 1.76
N PRO A 158 -36.51 -23.55 1.92
CA PRO A 158 -35.70 -24.05 3.04
C PRO A 158 -34.32 -23.37 3.03
N ASP A 159 -33.67 -23.19 4.17
CA ASP A 159 -32.30 -22.60 4.24
C ASP A 159 -31.32 -23.28 3.25
N ASN A 160 -31.58 -24.54 2.93
CA ASN A 160 -30.89 -25.37 1.93
C ASN A 160 -31.06 -24.92 0.45
N ALA A 161 -31.96 -23.98 0.15
CA ALA A 161 -32.15 -23.44 -1.19
C ALA A 161 -31.08 -22.39 -1.55
N PHE A 162 -30.60 -21.64 -0.55
CA PHE A 162 -29.46 -20.74 -0.67
C PHE A 162 -28.14 -21.52 -0.48
N TYR A 163 -28.07 -22.36 0.56
CA TYR A 163 -26.95 -23.28 0.79
C TYR A 163 -27.22 -24.59 0.05
N ARG A 164 -26.91 -24.57 -1.25
CA ARG A 164 -27.21 -25.66 -2.17
C ARG A 164 -26.41 -26.93 -1.92
N ASP A 165 -27.11 -28.06 -1.94
CA ASP A 165 -26.50 -29.39 -1.99
C ASP A 165 -26.14 -29.80 -3.43
N ALA A 166 -25.30 -30.82 -3.58
CA ALA A 166 -24.79 -31.31 -4.87
C ALA A 166 -25.92 -31.71 -5.84
N ASP A 167 -27.04 -32.20 -5.31
CA ASP A 167 -28.20 -32.65 -6.09
C ASP A 167 -29.24 -31.55 -6.39
N SER A 168 -28.96 -30.29 -6.01
CA SER A 168 -29.90 -29.18 -6.24
C SER A 168 -29.92 -28.72 -7.71
N LEU A 169 -31.11 -28.64 -8.32
CA LEU A 169 -31.31 -28.27 -9.74
C LEU A 169 -31.42 -26.75 -9.99
N SER A 170 -31.37 -25.94 -8.95
CA SER A 170 -31.65 -24.50 -9.03
C SER A 170 -30.56 -23.67 -9.76
N TYR A 171 -29.47 -24.29 -10.24
CA TYR A 171 -28.36 -23.63 -10.95
C TYR A 171 -28.67 -23.29 -12.41
N ALA A 172 -29.66 -23.95 -13.01
CA ALA A 172 -30.02 -23.78 -14.41
C ALA A 172 -31.16 -22.76 -14.64
N ASN A 173 -31.53 -21.96 -13.63
CA ASN A 173 -32.62 -21.00 -13.77
C ASN A 173 -32.19 -19.79 -14.61
N PRO A 174 -32.78 -19.56 -15.80
CA PRO A 174 -32.42 -18.45 -16.68
C PRO A 174 -32.78 -17.08 -16.09
N GLU A 175 -33.68 -17.04 -15.11
CA GLU A 175 -34.06 -15.83 -14.37
C GLU A 175 -32.97 -15.37 -13.39
N THR A 176 -32.11 -16.28 -12.92
CA THR A 176 -30.95 -15.96 -12.07
C THR A 176 -29.72 -15.54 -12.88
N ARG A 177 -29.92 -14.89 -14.03
CA ARG A 177 -28.83 -14.44 -14.90
C ARG A 177 -27.98 -13.42 -14.15
N THR A 178 -26.68 -13.66 -14.08
CA THR A 178 -25.72 -12.75 -13.44
C THR A 178 -25.79 -11.36 -14.08
N SER A 179 -25.67 -10.31 -13.26
CA SER A 179 -25.67 -8.93 -13.75
C SER A 179 -24.55 -8.69 -14.76
N ARG A 180 -24.78 -7.80 -15.73
CA ARG A 180 -23.77 -7.43 -16.74
C ARG A 180 -22.49 -6.91 -16.10
N GLU A 181 -22.60 -6.19 -14.98
CA GLU A 181 -21.47 -5.69 -14.21
C GLU A 181 -20.64 -6.81 -13.59
N ALA A 182 -21.27 -7.87 -13.07
CA ALA A 182 -20.57 -9.05 -12.58
C ALA A 182 -19.79 -9.76 -13.69
N VAL A 183 -20.39 -9.90 -14.87
CA VAL A 183 -19.71 -10.47 -16.06
C VAL A 183 -18.52 -9.61 -16.47
N GLN A 184 -18.68 -8.29 -16.49
CA GLN A 184 -17.61 -7.36 -16.85
C GLN A 184 -16.42 -7.46 -15.89
N ARG A 185 -16.66 -7.59 -14.57
CA ARG A 185 -15.60 -7.80 -13.58
C ARG A 185 -14.77 -9.06 -13.86
N VAL A 186 -15.44 -10.16 -14.22
CA VAL A 186 -14.76 -11.41 -14.59
C VAL A 186 -13.93 -11.24 -15.86
N VAL A 187 -14.47 -10.56 -16.88
CA VAL A 187 -13.75 -10.29 -18.13
C VAL A 187 -12.49 -9.46 -17.87
N GLU A 188 -12.59 -8.41 -17.05
CA GLU A 188 -11.44 -7.59 -16.66
C GLU A 188 -10.38 -8.41 -15.91
N ASP A 189 -10.79 -9.30 -15.01
CA ASP A 189 -9.86 -10.15 -14.29
C ASP A 189 -9.19 -11.19 -15.19
N LEU A 190 -9.90 -11.72 -16.19
CA LEU A 190 -9.31 -12.58 -17.23
C LEU A 190 -8.28 -11.81 -18.08
N GLN A 191 -8.60 -10.58 -18.49
CA GLN A 191 -7.66 -9.72 -19.22
C GLN A 191 -6.39 -9.44 -18.39
N LYS A 192 -6.54 -9.13 -17.09
CA LYS A 192 -5.39 -8.96 -16.17
C LYS A 192 -4.56 -10.25 -16.06
N GLN A 193 -5.21 -11.42 -16.04
CA GLN A 193 -4.50 -12.70 -16.01
C GLN A 193 -3.71 -12.94 -17.30
N ASP A 194 -4.27 -12.61 -18.46
CA ASP A 194 -3.59 -12.73 -19.76
C ASP A 194 -2.39 -11.80 -19.85
N GLU A 195 -2.51 -10.56 -19.38
CA GLU A 195 -1.38 -9.63 -19.29
C GLU A 195 -0.27 -10.15 -18.37
N LYS A 196 -0.62 -10.69 -17.19
CA LYS A 196 0.34 -11.32 -16.27
C LYS A 196 1.03 -12.50 -16.95
N ARG A 197 0.29 -13.33 -17.71
CA ARG A 197 0.83 -14.48 -18.45
C ARG A 197 1.80 -14.05 -19.56
N LYS A 198 1.47 -13.01 -20.34
CA LYS A 198 2.36 -12.45 -21.37
C LYS A 198 3.68 -11.95 -20.77
N LYS A 199 3.64 -11.38 -19.57
CA LYS A 199 4.81 -10.85 -18.84
C LYS A 199 5.65 -11.92 -18.11
N PHE A 200 5.21 -13.19 -18.10
CA PHE A 200 5.91 -14.27 -17.40
C PHE A 200 7.29 -14.57 -18.03
N SER A 201 7.36 -14.67 -19.35
CA SER A 201 8.62 -14.80 -20.07
C SER A 201 9.16 -13.43 -20.43
N ARG A 202 9.99 -12.85 -19.55
CA ARG A 202 10.67 -11.58 -19.83
C ARG A 202 11.86 -11.82 -20.76
N ARG A 203 11.91 -11.11 -21.89
CA ARG A 203 13.13 -11.06 -22.71
C ARG A 203 14.23 -10.41 -21.87
N ARG A 204 15.38 -11.06 -21.79
CA ARG A 204 16.60 -10.42 -21.27
C ARG A 204 17.08 -9.44 -22.33
N GLU A 205 17.50 -8.26 -21.90
CA GLU A 205 18.06 -7.25 -22.79
C GLU A 205 19.30 -7.81 -23.50
N PHE A 206 19.47 -7.46 -24.77
CA PHE A 206 20.63 -7.86 -25.55
C PHE A 206 21.81 -7.01 -25.07
N ASN A 207 22.90 -7.68 -24.66
CA ASN A 207 24.13 -6.98 -24.33
C ASN A 207 24.99 -6.92 -25.60
N GLU A 208 25.24 -5.71 -26.10
CA GLU A 208 26.03 -5.49 -27.32
C GLU A 208 27.51 -5.86 -27.14
N ASP A 209 28.00 -5.89 -25.89
CA ASP A 209 29.38 -6.23 -25.55
C ASP A 209 29.63 -7.75 -25.44
N GLU A 210 28.59 -8.59 -25.57
CA GLU A 210 28.74 -10.06 -25.45
C GLU A 210 29.19 -10.68 -26.78
N ASP A 211 30.19 -11.55 -26.73
CA ASP A 211 30.72 -12.23 -27.92
C ASP A 211 29.62 -13.00 -28.67
N VAL A 212 29.37 -12.60 -29.91
CA VAL A 212 28.31 -13.17 -30.74
C VAL A 212 28.76 -14.52 -31.30
N THR A 213 28.34 -15.60 -30.63
CA THR A 213 28.63 -17.00 -31.02
C THR A 213 27.60 -17.59 -32.01
N TYR A 214 26.70 -16.78 -32.55
CA TYR A 214 25.56 -17.24 -33.35
C TYR A 214 25.37 -16.40 -34.62
N ILE A 215 24.86 -17.05 -35.68
CA ILE A 215 24.59 -16.40 -36.98
C ILE A 215 23.13 -15.95 -37.09
N ASN A 216 22.19 -16.66 -36.45
CA ASN A 216 20.76 -16.33 -36.48
C ASN A 216 20.10 -16.45 -35.08
N GLU A 217 18.90 -15.88 -34.92
CA GLU A 217 18.15 -15.88 -33.65
C GLU A 217 17.85 -17.30 -33.14
N ARG A 218 17.55 -18.24 -34.05
CA ARG A 218 17.26 -19.63 -33.69
C ARG A 218 18.51 -20.34 -33.14
N ASN A 219 19.67 -20.05 -33.71
CA ASN A 219 20.98 -20.53 -33.30
C ASN A 219 21.36 -19.89 -31.95
N MET A 220 21.10 -18.60 -31.74
CA MET A 220 21.26 -17.97 -30.43
C MET A 220 20.46 -18.71 -29.35
N GLN A 221 19.18 -19.00 -29.59
CA GLN A 221 18.34 -19.70 -28.62
C GLN A 221 18.82 -21.14 -28.38
N PHE A 222 19.31 -21.80 -29.42
CA PHE A 222 19.90 -23.14 -29.32
C PHE A 222 21.21 -23.13 -28.51
N ASN A 223 22.13 -22.21 -28.82
CA ASN A 223 23.36 -22.00 -28.06
C ASN A 223 23.05 -21.69 -26.60
N LYS A 224 22.09 -20.79 -26.31
CA LYS A 224 21.61 -20.51 -24.95
C LYS A 224 21.05 -21.74 -24.24
N LYS A 225 20.40 -22.67 -24.96
CA LYS A 225 19.90 -23.94 -24.39
C LYS A 225 21.05 -24.88 -24.06
N ILE A 226 22.05 -24.99 -24.94
CA ILE A 226 23.27 -25.77 -24.70
C ILE A 226 24.04 -25.20 -23.51
N ALA A 227 24.25 -23.89 -23.48
CA ALA A 227 24.98 -23.20 -22.42
C ALA A 227 24.42 -23.55 -21.03
N ARG A 228 23.10 -23.49 -20.85
CA ARG A 228 22.43 -23.86 -19.58
C ARG A 228 22.70 -25.29 -19.12
N ALA A 229 22.90 -26.23 -20.04
CA ALA A 229 23.10 -27.64 -19.73
C ALA A 229 24.60 -28.00 -19.58
N TYR A 230 25.47 -27.42 -20.41
CA TYR A 230 26.84 -27.86 -20.59
C TYR A 230 27.90 -26.90 -20.07
N ASP A 231 27.63 -25.59 -19.91
CA ASP A 231 28.64 -24.61 -19.47
C ASP A 231 29.28 -24.99 -18.13
N LYS A 232 28.50 -25.63 -17.24
CA LYS A 232 29.01 -26.13 -15.96
C LYS A 232 30.15 -27.15 -16.13
N TYR A 233 30.13 -27.93 -17.21
CA TYR A 233 31.10 -28.98 -17.50
C TYR A 233 32.18 -28.55 -18.51
N THR A 234 31.89 -27.56 -19.35
CA THR A 234 32.80 -27.08 -20.40
C THR A 234 33.53 -25.78 -20.03
N ALA A 235 33.38 -25.29 -18.80
CA ALA A 235 34.01 -24.05 -18.32
C ALA A 235 35.54 -24.06 -18.51
N GLU A 236 36.21 -25.19 -18.24
CA GLU A 236 37.66 -25.33 -18.41
C GLU A 236 38.06 -25.28 -19.89
N ILE A 237 37.32 -25.99 -20.74
CA ILE A 237 37.54 -25.97 -22.19
C ILE A 237 37.36 -24.55 -22.74
N LYS A 238 36.31 -23.84 -22.32
CA LYS A 238 36.07 -22.45 -22.71
C LYS A 238 37.20 -21.53 -22.25
N GLY A 239 37.64 -21.65 -21.00
CA GLY A 239 38.77 -20.89 -20.47
C GLY A 239 40.09 -21.19 -21.19
N ASN A 240 40.31 -22.41 -21.65
CA ASN A 240 41.49 -22.76 -22.46
C ASN A 240 41.44 -22.12 -23.85
N PHE A 241 40.27 -22.02 -24.47
CA PHE A 241 40.11 -21.25 -25.72
C PHE A 241 40.38 -19.76 -25.51
N GLU A 242 39.85 -19.16 -24.44
CA GLU A 242 40.07 -17.74 -24.10
C GLU A 242 41.54 -17.44 -23.74
N ARG A 243 42.25 -18.42 -23.18
CA ARG A 243 43.69 -18.33 -22.84
C ARG A 243 44.64 -18.70 -23.99
N GLY A 244 44.12 -19.03 -25.18
CA GLY A 244 44.95 -19.30 -26.36
C GLY A 244 45.47 -20.73 -26.47
N THR A 245 44.62 -21.73 -26.19
CA THR A 245 44.87 -23.17 -26.45
C THR A 245 46.17 -23.74 -25.88
N ALA A 246 46.68 -23.17 -24.78
CA ALA A 246 47.75 -23.79 -24.01
C ALA A 246 47.15 -24.92 -23.15
N LEU A 247 47.57 -26.15 -23.42
CA LEU A 247 47.37 -27.33 -22.56
C LEU A 247 48.23 -27.21 -21.29
#